data_AF-A0A1F1GKG2-F1
#
_entry.id   AF-A0A1F1GKG2-F1
#
_cell.length_a   1.000
_cell.length_b   1.000
_cell.length_c   1.000
_cell.angle_alpha   90.00
_cell.angle_beta   90.00
_cell.angle_gamma   90.00
#
_symmetry.space_group_name_H-M   'P 1'
#
loop_
_entity.id
_entity.type
_entity.pdbx_description
1 polymer ?
#
loop_
_entity_poly.entity_id
_entity_poly.type
_entity_poly.pdbx_seq_one_letter_code
_entity_poly.pdbx_strand_id
1 'polypeptide(L)'
;MYGTVEGMNAFRRVSRLSTTAVLTAALAVSGASAAQAQDINQLSSQATEQINSLQIELPTQAYDLAEQYNVKLPPFVKTPTPSVANELVGATHSHLLKQGHHADDNAKKIAQEWADQAAAGKVTFHDNAGDGLTHLEEGSGNIYKLTESEAKDRVKWLNRDVPVTKADGTGFGVAQAFDGKYVYVAEYFFNK
;
A
#
# COMPACT_ATOMS: atom_id res chain seq x y z
N MET A 1 5.03 -48.64 50.94
CA MET A 1 4.53 -47.25 51.03
C MET A 1 3.53 -47.05 49.89
N TYR A 2 2.38 -46.46 50.22
CA TYR A 2 1.19 -46.31 49.39
C TYR A 2 1.41 -45.49 48.10
N GLY A 3 0.58 -45.77 47.08
CA GLY A 3 0.36 -44.87 45.93
C GLY A 3 -0.34 -45.53 44.74
N THR A 4 -1.68 -45.61 44.78
CA THR A 4 -2.58 -46.06 43.70
C THR A 4 -3.03 -44.88 42.84
N VAL A 5 -2.99 -44.99 41.51
CA VAL A 5 -3.91 -44.30 40.56
C VAL A 5 -3.95 -45.14 39.27
N GLU A 6 -4.88 -46.09 39.15
CA GLU A 6 -6.16 -45.97 38.42
C GLU A 6 -6.06 -45.49 36.95
N GLY A 7 -6.41 -46.40 36.03
CA GLY A 7 -7.56 -46.14 35.16
C GLY A 7 -7.28 -45.71 33.71
N MET A 8 -7.14 -46.68 32.82
CA MET A 8 -7.48 -46.55 31.39
C MET A 8 -9.00 -46.40 31.21
N ASN A 9 -9.47 -45.43 30.41
CA ASN A 9 -10.21 -45.69 29.15
C ASN A 9 -11.00 -44.48 28.61
N ALA A 10 -10.70 -44.21 27.33
CA ALA A 10 -11.54 -43.75 26.23
C ALA A 10 -12.97 -43.23 26.52
N PHE A 11 -13.23 -41.97 26.15
CA PHE A 11 -14.46 -41.59 25.44
C PHE A 11 -14.19 -40.46 24.44
N ARG A 12 -14.54 -40.71 23.18
CA ARG A 12 -14.62 -39.73 22.09
C ARG A 12 -15.66 -38.66 22.43
N ARG A 13 -15.35 -37.37 22.20
CA ARG A 13 -16.36 -36.37 21.85
C ARG A 13 -15.89 -35.51 20.69
N VAL A 14 -16.64 -35.65 19.60
CA VAL A 14 -16.68 -34.76 18.45
C VAL A 14 -17.34 -33.47 18.91
N SER A 15 -16.83 -32.30 18.51
CA SER A 15 -17.62 -31.07 18.50
C SER A 15 -17.20 -30.22 17.31
N ARG A 16 -17.95 -30.39 16.23
CA ARG A 16 -18.08 -29.40 15.15
C ARG A 16 -18.85 -28.23 15.73
N LEU A 17 -18.23 -27.06 15.84
CA LEU A 17 -18.96 -25.82 16.13
C LEU A 17 -19.18 -25.10 14.80
N SER A 18 -20.33 -25.36 14.20
CA SER A 18 -20.92 -24.51 13.18
C SER A 18 -21.43 -23.25 13.88
N THR A 19 -20.81 -22.10 13.65
CA THR A 19 -21.32 -20.80 14.08
C THR A 19 -22.39 -20.34 13.11
N THR A 20 -23.65 -20.64 13.43
CA THR A 20 -24.82 -19.97 12.85
C THR A 20 -24.92 -18.58 13.46
N ALA A 21 -24.62 -17.54 12.68
CA ALA A 21 -24.97 -16.18 13.03
C ALA A 21 -26.50 -16.02 12.96
N VAL A 22 -27.13 -15.87 14.12
CA VAL A 22 -28.54 -15.52 14.23
C VAL A 22 -28.64 -14.00 14.09
N LEU A 23 -29.17 -13.52 12.95
CA LEU A 23 -29.61 -12.13 12.82
C LEU A 23 -30.88 -11.95 13.68
N THR A 24 -30.72 -11.38 14.87
CA THR A 24 -31.83 -10.85 15.67
C THR A 24 -32.21 -9.47 15.14
N ALA A 25 -33.26 -9.41 14.31
CA ALA A 25 -33.96 -8.17 14.02
C ALA A 25 -34.93 -7.85 15.18
N ALA A 26 -34.50 -7.02 16.12
CA ALA A 26 -35.37 -6.46 17.15
C ALA A 26 -36.02 -5.18 16.62
N LEU A 27 -37.27 -5.28 16.16
CA LEU A 27 -38.14 -4.13 15.88
C LEU A 27 -38.84 -3.73 17.19
N ALA A 28 -38.30 -2.73 17.88
CA ALA A 28 -38.98 -2.04 18.97
C ALA A 28 -39.41 -0.64 18.49
N VAL A 29 -40.72 -0.47 18.27
CA VAL A 29 -41.38 0.82 18.04
C VAL A 29 -41.98 1.29 19.36
N SER A 30 -41.52 2.44 19.87
CA SER A 30 -42.37 3.46 20.51
C SER A 30 -41.53 4.65 20.99
N GLY A 31 -41.90 5.87 20.54
CA GLY A 31 -41.51 7.13 21.19
C GLY A 31 -40.63 8.10 20.40
N ALA A 32 -41.26 8.88 19.51
CA ALA A 32 -40.89 10.23 19.07
C ALA A 32 -39.39 10.62 18.92
N SER A 33 -38.86 10.49 17.70
CA SER A 33 -38.42 11.64 16.89
C SER A 33 -38.19 11.14 15.46
N ALA A 34 -38.84 11.76 14.48
CA ALA A 34 -38.51 11.56 13.07
C ALA A 34 -37.14 12.17 12.82
N ALA A 35 -36.08 11.36 12.96
CA ALA A 35 -34.71 11.75 12.64
C ALA A 35 -34.20 10.85 11.52
N GLN A 36 -34.13 11.46 10.34
CA GLN A 36 -33.48 11.01 9.11
C GLN A 36 -33.96 9.67 8.56
N ALA A 37 -34.92 9.75 7.63
CA ALA A 37 -34.91 8.85 6.49
C ALA A 37 -33.48 8.90 5.92
N GLN A 38 -32.71 7.83 6.12
CA GLN A 38 -31.43 7.67 5.46
C GLN A 38 -31.72 7.80 3.96
N ASP A 39 -31.20 8.86 3.35
CA ASP A 39 -31.44 9.13 1.94
C ASP A 39 -30.95 7.90 1.15
N ILE A 40 -31.87 7.24 0.46
CA ILE A 40 -31.56 6.03 -0.32
C ILE A 40 -30.48 6.37 -1.36
N ASN A 41 -30.39 7.63 -1.81
CA ASN A 41 -29.31 8.10 -2.66
C ASN A 41 -27.96 8.18 -1.93
N GLN A 42 -27.92 8.50 -0.63
CA GLN A 42 -26.67 8.44 0.15
C GLN A 42 -26.22 7.00 0.39
N LEU A 43 -27.14 6.08 0.70
CA LEU A 43 -26.85 4.65 0.81
C LEU A 43 -26.39 4.06 -0.53
N SER A 44 -27.02 4.45 -1.64
CA SER A 44 -26.63 4.01 -2.97
C SER A 44 -25.29 4.62 -3.39
N SER A 45 -25.00 5.87 -3.02
CA SER A 45 -23.70 6.51 -3.30
C SER A 45 -22.58 5.86 -2.50
N GLN A 46 -22.80 5.59 -1.21
CA GLN A 46 -21.85 4.85 -0.36
C GLN A 46 -21.63 3.42 -0.86
N ALA A 47 -22.69 2.71 -1.29
CA ALA A 47 -22.56 1.38 -1.87
C ALA A 47 -21.83 1.42 -3.22
N THR A 48 -22.05 2.45 -4.05
CA THR A 48 -21.38 2.61 -5.34
C THR A 48 -19.90 2.95 -5.16
N GLU A 49 -19.56 3.79 -4.18
CA GLU A 49 -18.16 4.07 -3.80
C GLU A 49 -17.47 2.82 -3.25
N GLN A 50 -18.15 2.03 -2.40
CA GLN A 50 -17.62 0.75 -1.92
C GLN A 50 -17.40 -0.24 -3.07
N ILE A 51 -18.34 -0.38 -4.01
CA ILE A 51 -18.18 -1.28 -5.16
C ILE A 51 -17.07 -0.81 -6.11
N ASN A 52 -16.95 0.50 -6.35
CA ASN A 52 -15.89 1.05 -7.18
C ASN A 52 -14.50 0.97 -6.52
N SER A 53 -14.45 0.88 -5.18
CA SER A 53 -13.21 0.68 -4.43
C SER A 53 -12.71 -0.77 -4.42
N LEU A 54 -13.56 -1.73 -4.78
CA LEU A 54 -13.21 -3.15 -4.84
C LEU A 54 -12.46 -3.46 -6.13
N GLN A 55 -11.17 -3.15 -6.15
CA GLN A 55 -10.28 -3.62 -7.20
C GLN A 55 -9.87 -5.07 -6.95
N ILE A 56 -10.03 -5.93 -7.95
CA ILE A 56 -9.60 -7.32 -7.91
C ILE A 56 -8.15 -7.39 -8.36
N GLU A 57 -7.26 -7.89 -7.50
CA GLU A 57 -5.88 -8.20 -7.88
C GLU A 57 -5.82 -9.61 -8.46
N LEU A 58 -5.31 -9.74 -9.68
CA LEU A 58 -5.14 -11.03 -10.34
C LEU A 58 -3.77 -11.65 -9.96
N PRO A 59 -3.60 -12.97 -10.10
CA PRO A 59 -2.28 -13.58 -10.08
C PRO A 59 -1.38 -12.98 -11.17
N THR A 60 -0.07 -12.84 -10.91
CA THR A 60 0.89 -12.26 -11.87
C THR A 60 0.80 -12.91 -13.25
N GLN A 61 0.64 -14.24 -13.30
CA GLN A 61 0.53 -14.98 -14.56
C GLN A 61 -0.67 -14.53 -15.41
N ALA A 62 -1.76 -14.08 -14.78
CA ALA A 62 -2.94 -13.61 -15.51
C ALA A 62 -2.71 -12.23 -16.13
N TYR A 63 -1.92 -11.36 -15.49
CA TYR A 63 -1.49 -10.09 -16.09
C TYR A 63 -0.56 -10.33 -17.27
N ASP A 64 0.42 -11.23 -17.14
CA ASP A 64 1.36 -11.58 -18.22
C ASP A 64 0.62 -12.12 -19.45
N LEU A 65 -0.36 -13.00 -19.25
CA LEU A 65 -1.19 -13.53 -20.33
C LEU A 65 -2.07 -12.43 -20.96
N ALA A 66 -2.64 -11.54 -20.15
CA ALA A 66 -3.44 -10.43 -20.68
C ALA A 66 -2.61 -9.51 -21.57
N GLU A 67 -1.37 -9.21 -21.18
CA GLU A 67 -0.42 -8.45 -22.00
C GLU A 67 -0.03 -9.22 -23.27
N GLN A 68 0.37 -10.49 -23.13
CA GLN A 68 0.78 -11.34 -24.25
C GLN A 68 -0.29 -11.48 -25.34
N TYR A 69 -1.55 -11.63 -24.94
CA TYR A 69 -2.68 -11.77 -25.85
C TYR A 69 -3.41 -10.45 -26.13
N ASN A 70 -2.88 -9.31 -25.67
CA ASN A 70 -3.44 -7.97 -25.85
C ASN A 70 -4.93 -7.88 -25.40
N VAL A 71 -5.26 -8.58 -24.31
CA VAL A 71 -6.58 -8.59 -23.69
C VAL A 71 -6.72 -7.36 -22.81
N LYS A 72 -7.73 -6.54 -23.09
CA LYS A 72 -8.05 -5.38 -22.25
C LYS A 72 -8.70 -5.87 -20.96
N LEU A 73 -8.01 -5.65 -19.83
CA LEU A 73 -8.56 -5.97 -18.52
C LEU A 73 -9.71 -4.99 -18.17
N PRO A 74 -10.80 -5.49 -17.56
CA PRO A 74 -11.88 -4.63 -17.09
C PRO A 74 -11.40 -3.61 -16.03
N PRO A 75 -12.08 -2.46 -15.89
CA PRO A 75 -11.65 -1.38 -14.99
C PRO A 75 -11.72 -1.74 -13.49
N PHE A 76 -12.44 -2.80 -13.12
CA PHE A 76 -12.49 -3.30 -11.75
C PHE A 76 -11.27 -4.18 -11.39
N VAL A 77 -10.38 -4.48 -12.35
CA VAL A 77 -9.12 -5.18 -12.09
C VAL A 77 -8.04 -4.17 -11.76
N LYS A 78 -7.31 -4.38 -10.67
CA LYS A 78 -6.18 -3.53 -10.28
C LYS A 78 -5.16 -3.50 -11.41
N THR A 79 -4.72 -2.31 -11.80
CA THR A 79 -3.67 -2.18 -12.82
C THR A 79 -2.35 -2.63 -12.21
N PRO A 80 -1.59 -3.53 -12.86
CA PRO A 80 -0.31 -3.98 -12.32
C PRO A 80 0.67 -2.82 -12.23
N THR A 81 1.47 -2.81 -11.17
CA THR A 81 2.56 -1.83 -11.03
C THR A 81 3.54 -2.01 -12.19
N PRO A 82 3.85 -0.94 -12.96
CA PRO A 82 4.76 -1.07 -14.10
C PRO A 82 6.17 -1.45 -13.64
N SER A 83 6.86 -2.30 -14.40
CA SER A 83 8.19 -2.83 -14.05
C SER A 83 9.21 -1.72 -13.75
N VAL A 84 9.10 -0.58 -14.44
CA VAL A 84 9.98 0.58 -14.24
C VAL A 84 9.91 1.15 -12.82
N ALA A 85 8.81 0.96 -12.09
CA ALA A 85 8.69 1.44 -10.70
C ALA A 85 9.73 0.77 -9.79
N ASN A 86 9.93 -0.54 -9.93
CA ASN A 86 10.94 -1.28 -9.17
C ASN A 86 12.35 -0.90 -9.61
N GLU A 87 12.57 -0.71 -10.91
CA GLU A 87 13.85 -0.22 -11.44
C GLU A 87 14.19 1.16 -10.88
N LEU A 88 13.20 2.04 -10.76
CA LEU A 88 13.36 3.39 -10.23
C LEU A 88 13.75 3.38 -8.75
N VAL A 89 13.13 2.52 -7.92
CA VAL A 89 13.55 2.34 -6.52
C VAL A 89 15.00 1.86 -6.46
N GLY A 90 15.37 0.85 -7.26
CA GLY A 90 16.73 0.30 -7.29
C GLY A 90 17.79 1.30 -7.75
N ALA A 91 17.49 2.07 -8.80
CA ALA A 91 18.38 3.11 -9.33
C ALA A 91 18.56 4.25 -8.33
N THR A 92 17.48 4.70 -7.70
CA THR A 92 17.51 5.75 -6.67
C THR A 92 18.31 5.30 -5.46
N HIS A 93 18.04 4.09 -4.95
CA HIS A 93 18.80 3.50 -3.85
C HIS A 93 20.30 3.44 -4.15
N SER A 94 20.66 2.94 -5.34
CA SER A 94 22.06 2.85 -5.77
C SER A 94 22.72 4.23 -5.87
N HIS A 95 21.98 5.23 -6.34
CA HIS A 95 22.47 6.60 -6.43
C HIS A 95 22.76 7.20 -5.05
N LEU A 96 21.89 6.99 -4.06
CA LEU A 96 22.07 7.48 -2.69
C LEU A 96 23.24 6.78 -1.97
N LEU A 97 23.44 5.48 -2.19
CA LEU A 97 24.65 4.79 -1.74
C LEU A 97 25.91 5.37 -2.36
N LYS A 98 25.90 5.65 -3.67
CA LYS A 98 27.03 6.30 -4.35
C LYS A 98 27.31 7.69 -3.76
N GLN A 99 26.28 8.44 -3.35
CA GLN A 99 26.44 9.73 -2.68
C GLN A 99 27.02 9.60 -1.26
N GLY A 100 26.96 8.43 -0.63
CA GLY A 100 27.55 8.17 0.69
C GLY A 100 26.53 8.01 1.82
N HIS A 101 25.23 7.98 1.50
CA HIS A 101 24.18 7.61 2.46
C HIS A 101 24.21 6.10 2.76
N HIS A 102 23.57 5.69 3.85
CA HIS A 102 23.47 4.29 4.25
C HIS A 102 22.01 3.85 4.31
N ALA A 103 21.72 2.67 3.77
CA ALA A 103 20.37 2.13 3.76
C ALA A 103 19.90 1.85 5.19
N ASP A 104 18.66 2.22 5.49
CA ASP A 104 18.01 1.99 6.78
C ASP A 104 16.59 1.43 6.58
N ASP A 105 16.30 0.32 7.26
CA ASP A 105 15.02 -0.38 7.12
C ASP A 105 13.83 0.38 7.73
N ASN A 106 14.06 1.21 8.76
CA ASN A 106 13.02 2.05 9.34
C ASN A 106 12.72 3.24 8.43
N ALA A 107 13.76 3.90 7.89
CA ALA A 107 13.59 4.92 6.87
C ALA A 107 12.84 4.38 5.65
N LYS A 108 13.10 3.13 5.24
CA LYS A 108 12.38 2.47 4.14
C LYS A 108 10.90 2.26 4.46
N LYS A 109 10.54 1.89 5.69
CA LYS A 109 9.13 1.76 6.11
C LYS A 109 8.41 3.11 6.07
N ILE A 110 9.07 4.18 6.53
CA ILE A 110 8.53 5.54 6.47
C ILE A 110 8.35 5.98 5.01
N ALA A 111 9.34 5.72 4.15
CA ALA A 111 9.21 5.98 2.72
C ALA A 111 8.04 5.20 2.09
N GLN A 112 7.81 3.93 2.50
CA GLN A 112 6.65 3.17 2.01
C GLN A 112 5.34 3.80 2.47
N GLU A 113 5.26 4.21 3.74
CA GLU A 113 4.09 4.91 4.25
C GLU A 113 3.79 6.18 3.44
N TRP A 114 4.81 6.98 3.14
CA TRP A 114 4.69 8.20 2.32
C TRP A 114 4.23 7.89 0.89
N ALA A 115 4.79 6.86 0.26
CA ALA A 115 4.36 6.43 -1.07
C ALA A 115 2.89 5.97 -1.09
N ASP A 116 2.47 5.21 -0.08
CA ASP A 116 1.09 4.75 0.06
C ASP A 116 0.11 5.91 0.31
N GLN A 117 0.52 6.91 1.12
CA GLN A 117 -0.25 8.14 1.33
C GLN A 117 -0.43 8.92 0.02
N ALA A 118 0.60 8.99 -0.81
CA ALA A 118 0.54 9.63 -2.11
C ALA A 118 -0.38 8.90 -3.09
N ALA A 119 -0.26 7.57 -3.19
CA ALA A 119 -1.15 6.74 -4.01
C ALA A 119 -2.62 6.81 -3.54
N ALA A 120 -2.84 7.03 -2.24
CA ALA A 120 -4.16 7.29 -1.67
C ALA A 120 -4.67 8.73 -1.87
N GLY A 121 -3.92 9.60 -2.56
CA GLY A 121 -4.32 10.96 -2.86
C GLY A 121 -4.26 11.93 -1.67
N LYS A 122 -3.53 11.59 -0.60
CA LYS A 122 -3.43 12.42 0.62
C LYS A 122 -2.37 13.51 0.52
N VAL A 123 -1.37 13.31 -0.34
CA VAL A 123 -0.22 14.21 -0.48
C VAL A 123 -0.55 15.34 -1.45
N THR A 124 -0.19 16.56 -1.08
CA THR A 124 -0.25 17.71 -1.98
C THR A 124 1.03 17.80 -2.78
N PHE A 125 0.90 17.95 -4.10
CA PHE A 125 2.04 18.06 -5.01
C PHE A 125 2.17 19.48 -5.53
N HIS A 126 3.39 20.00 -5.51
CA HIS A 126 3.80 21.17 -6.25
C HIS A 126 4.58 20.67 -7.48
N ASP A 127 4.03 20.89 -8.67
CA ASP A 127 4.44 20.22 -9.90
C ASP A 127 4.39 18.68 -9.77
N ASN A 128 5.56 18.03 -9.74
CA ASN A 128 5.71 16.58 -9.63
C ASN A 128 6.35 16.13 -8.32
N ALA A 129 6.58 17.04 -7.37
CA ALA A 129 7.17 16.75 -6.07
C ALA A 129 6.21 17.13 -4.94
N GLY A 130 6.18 16.33 -3.89
CA GLY A 130 5.40 16.59 -2.68
C GLY A 130 6.16 16.12 -1.45
N ASP A 131 5.75 16.63 -0.29
CA ASP A 131 6.32 16.26 0.99
C ASP A 131 5.56 15.08 1.62
N GLY A 132 6.24 14.37 2.52
CA GLY A 132 5.59 13.44 3.42
C GLY A 132 4.64 14.14 4.40
N LEU A 133 3.73 13.37 5.01
CA LEU A 133 2.77 13.90 5.99
C LEU A 133 3.10 13.49 7.43
N THR A 134 4.00 12.52 7.61
CA THR A 134 4.36 11.91 8.90
C THR A 134 5.88 11.89 9.09
N HIS A 135 6.36 11.71 10.32
CA HIS A 135 7.81 11.62 10.63
C HIS A 135 8.66 12.85 10.28
N LEU A 136 8.04 14.03 10.20
CA LEU A 136 8.69 15.29 9.77
C LEU A 136 9.71 15.85 10.79
N GLU A 137 9.63 15.44 12.06
CA GLU A 137 10.59 15.84 13.10
C GLU A 137 11.84 14.93 13.14
N GLU A 138 11.71 13.72 12.60
CA GLU A 138 12.74 12.68 12.65
C GLU A 138 13.63 12.72 11.40
N GLY A 139 13.12 13.30 10.32
CA GLY A 139 13.78 13.30 9.03
C GLY A 139 13.07 14.16 8.00
N SER A 140 13.58 14.09 6.78
CA SER A 140 13.08 14.85 5.63
C SER A 140 13.23 14.02 4.36
N GLY A 141 12.58 14.45 3.29
CA GLY A 141 12.59 13.71 2.04
C GLY A 141 11.59 14.27 1.04
N ASN A 142 11.41 13.56 -0.07
CA ASN A 142 10.49 13.96 -1.12
C ASN A 142 9.73 12.76 -1.65
N ILE A 143 8.52 13.02 -2.14
CA ILE A 143 7.71 12.09 -2.92
C ILE A 143 7.62 12.63 -4.34
N TYR A 144 8.03 11.85 -5.33
CA TYR A 144 7.91 12.19 -6.73
C TYR A 144 6.72 11.47 -7.36
N LYS A 145 5.84 12.23 -8.02
CA LYS A 145 4.72 11.73 -8.81
C LYS A 145 5.12 11.68 -10.28
N LEU A 146 5.25 10.48 -10.83
CA LEU A 146 5.78 10.27 -12.18
C LEU A 146 4.81 9.45 -13.02
N THR A 147 4.66 9.82 -14.28
CA THR A 147 4.15 8.91 -15.31
C THR A 147 5.16 7.80 -15.57
N GLU A 148 4.73 6.71 -16.22
CA GLU A 148 5.64 5.63 -16.59
C GLU A 148 6.80 6.11 -17.48
N SER A 149 6.55 7.06 -18.39
CA SER A 149 7.60 7.63 -19.25
C SER A 149 8.61 8.44 -18.44
N GLU A 150 8.15 9.27 -17.52
CA GLU A 150 9.02 10.08 -16.65
C GLU A 150 9.84 9.18 -15.71
N ALA A 151 9.25 8.09 -15.21
CA ALA A 151 9.98 7.08 -14.43
C ALA A 151 11.11 6.44 -15.27
N LYS A 152 10.85 6.08 -16.53
CA LYS A 152 11.87 5.53 -17.45
C LYS A 152 13.00 6.52 -17.68
N ASP A 153 12.69 7.79 -17.87
CA ASP A 153 13.70 8.82 -18.11
C ASP A 153 14.51 9.13 -16.86
N ARG A 154 13.88 9.11 -15.67
CA ARG A 154 14.59 9.24 -14.39
C ARG A 154 15.52 8.06 -14.13
N VAL A 155 15.10 6.82 -14.41
CA VAL A 155 15.97 5.63 -14.33
C VAL A 155 17.20 5.77 -15.22
N LYS A 156 17.02 6.18 -16.49
CA LYS A 156 18.15 6.42 -17.41
C LYS A 156 19.11 7.47 -16.88
N TRP A 157 18.58 8.56 -16.31
CA TRP A 157 19.40 9.62 -15.73
C TRP A 157 20.19 9.14 -14.51
N LEU A 158 19.55 8.41 -13.59
CA LEU A 158 20.18 7.85 -12.38
C LEU A 158 21.27 6.83 -12.70
N ASN A 159 21.08 6.05 -13.76
CA ASN A 159 22.03 5.04 -14.22
C ASN A 159 23.20 5.61 -15.03
N ARG A 160 23.18 6.90 -15.35
CA ARG A 160 24.31 7.53 -16.03
C ARG A 160 25.51 7.56 -15.09
N ASP A 161 26.68 7.19 -15.60
CA ASP A 161 27.93 7.22 -14.84
C ASP A 161 28.45 8.66 -14.74
N VAL A 162 27.80 9.47 -13.90
CA VAL A 162 28.21 10.83 -13.58
C VAL A 162 28.81 10.88 -12.17
N PRO A 163 29.86 11.69 -11.95
CA PRO A 163 30.34 11.97 -10.61
C PRO A 163 29.19 12.47 -9.73
N VAL A 164 29.05 11.85 -8.55
CA VAL A 164 28.10 12.29 -7.54
C VAL A 164 28.83 13.08 -6.48
N THR A 165 28.23 14.18 -6.03
CA THR A 165 28.72 14.91 -4.86
C THR A 165 28.56 14.01 -3.64
N LYS A 166 29.68 13.74 -2.96
CA LYS A 166 29.65 12.96 -1.72
C LYS A 166 29.01 13.79 -0.62
N ALA A 167 28.04 13.20 0.07
CA ALA A 167 27.47 13.71 1.30
C ALA A 167 28.09 12.97 2.49
N ASP A 168 28.20 13.65 3.62
CA ASP A 168 28.28 12.97 4.91
C ASP A 168 26.89 12.39 5.18
N GLY A 169 26.74 11.09 4.96
CA GLY A 169 25.44 10.46 4.67
C GLY A 169 24.60 10.12 5.90
N THR A 170 23.30 10.31 5.78
CA THR A 170 22.27 9.89 6.74
C THR A 170 21.65 8.53 6.38
N GLY A 171 20.95 7.94 7.34
CA GLY A 171 20.14 6.74 7.13
C GLY A 171 18.97 7.04 6.20
N PHE A 172 18.82 6.29 5.11
CA PHE A 172 17.81 6.56 4.09
C PHE A 172 16.95 5.35 3.75
N GLY A 173 15.76 5.64 3.23
CA GLY A 173 14.82 4.68 2.67
C GLY A 173 14.27 5.16 1.34
N VAL A 174 14.01 4.22 0.43
CA VAL A 174 13.33 4.48 -0.83
C VAL A 174 12.24 3.42 -1.02
N ALA A 175 11.06 3.87 -1.40
CA ALA A 175 9.91 3.01 -1.64
C ALA A 175 9.05 3.56 -2.79
N GLN A 176 8.10 2.74 -3.26
CA GLN A 176 7.17 3.16 -4.31
C GLN A 176 5.76 2.66 -4.06
N ALA A 177 4.81 3.36 -4.67
CA ALA A 177 3.41 2.94 -4.80
C ALA A 177 2.86 3.36 -6.17
N PHE A 178 1.78 2.71 -6.58
CA PHE A 178 1.14 2.96 -7.88
C PHE A 178 -0.38 3.02 -7.72
N ASP A 179 -1.00 4.09 -8.24
CA ASP A 179 -2.46 4.30 -8.17
C ASP A 179 -3.23 3.83 -9.41
N GLY A 180 -2.55 3.18 -10.36
CA GLY A 180 -3.09 2.82 -11.66
C GLY A 180 -2.76 3.81 -12.79
N LYS A 181 -2.21 4.98 -12.47
CA LYS A 181 -1.84 6.02 -13.43
C LYS A 181 -0.44 6.59 -13.22
N TYR A 182 -0.07 6.86 -11.98
CA TYR A 182 1.20 7.46 -11.59
C TYR A 182 1.97 6.53 -10.65
N VAL A 183 3.28 6.45 -10.88
CA VAL A 183 4.24 5.86 -9.96
C VAL A 183 4.67 6.95 -8.98
N TYR A 184 4.46 6.70 -7.70
CA TYR A 184 4.93 7.55 -6.61
C TYR A 184 6.20 6.93 -6.05
N VAL A 185 7.31 7.67 -6.06
CA VAL A 185 8.56 7.24 -5.42
C VAL A 185 8.87 8.17 -4.28
N ALA A 186 8.94 7.61 -3.08
CA ALA A 186 9.29 8.33 -1.87
C ALA A 186 10.73 8.04 -1.48
N GLU A 187 11.46 9.10 -1.15
CA GLU A 187 12.79 9.08 -0.55
C GLU A 187 12.66 9.69 0.85
N TYR A 188 13.17 9.02 1.88
CA TYR A 188 13.19 9.51 3.26
C TYR A 188 14.59 9.42 3.83
N PHE A 189 15.00 10.43 4.59
CA PHE A 189 16.31 10.56 5.21
C PHE A 189 16.12 10.96 6.68
N PHE A 190 16.73 10.21 7.60
CA PHE A 190 16.78 10.67 9.00
C PHE A 190 17.64 11.93 9.14
N ASN A 191 17.30 12.73 10.15
CA ASN A 191 18.14 13.83 10.60
C ASN A 191 19.49 13.31 11.09
N LYS A 192 20.50 14.19 11.02
CA LYS A 192 21.83 13.92 11.58
C LYS A 192 21.87 14.13 13.08
#